data_AF-A0AAP2VL68-F1
#
_entry.id   AF-A0AAP2VL68-F1
#
_cell.length_a   1.000
_cell.length_b   1.000
_cell.length_c   1.000
_cell.angle_alpha   90.00
_cell.angle_beta   90.00
_cell.angle_gamma   90.00
#
_symmetry.space_group_name_H-M   'P 1'
#
loop_
_entity.id
_entity.type
_entity.pdbx_description
1 polymer ?
#
loop_
_entity_poly.entity_id
_entity_poly.type
_entity_poly.pdbx_seq_one_letter_code
_entity_poly.pdbx_strand_id
1 'polypeptide(L)'
;MIEPQSSDPNPWIRVASFEVCLILDRWGLSSVRDASEFLGISRQTLSKLNPSHPDGSLRLESLDHVYAIFLHLVPFYFPEKEREAERRKLQYSRSRILELSYRLPEKVRERVEKERGICD
;
A
#
# COMPACT_ATOMS: atom_id res chain seq x y z
N MET A 1 14.78 -27.15 -5.95
CA MET A 1 15.56 -25.91 -5.76
C MET A 1 14.80 -25.07 -4.75
N ILE A 2 15.37 -24.88 -3.56
CA ILE A 2 14.82 -23.96 -2.55
C ILE A 2 15.45 -22.61 -2.89
N GLU A 3 14.67 -21.67 -3.41
CA GLU A 3 15.15 -20.30 -3.60
C GLU A 3 15.63 -19.76 -2.25
N PRO A 4 16.81 -19.11 -2.21
CA PRO A 4 17.27 -18.49 -0.98
C PRO A 4 16.23 -17.43 -0.60
N GLN A 5 15.64 -17.58 0.59
CA GLN A 5 14.81 -16.55 1.22
C GLN A 5 15.66 -15.29 1.31
N SER A 6 15.50 -14.37 0.37
CA SER A 6 16.18 -13.09 0.41
C SER A 6 15.75 -12.39 1.69
N SER A 7 16.71 -12.10 2.55
CA SER A 7 16.54 -11.33 3.78
C SER A 7 16.09 -9.88 3.52
N ASP A 8 15.95 -9.48 2.25
CA ASP A 8 15.30 -8.24 1.86
C ASP A 8 13.77 -8.39 1.89
N PRO A 9 13.06 -7.55 2.69
CA PRO A 9 11.61 -7.52 2.66
C PRO A 9 11.09 -7.35 1.24
N ASN A 10 10.06 -8.13 0.91
CA ASN A 10 9.39 -8.12 -0.38
C ASN A 10 9.18 -6.67 -0.86
N PRO A 11 9.61 -6.30 -2.09
CA PRO A 11 9.60 -4.92 -2.56
C PRO A 11 8.29 -4.18 -2.34
N TRP A 12 7.14 -4.85 -2.50
CA TRP A 12 5.84 -4.23 -2.27
C TRP A 12 5.59 -3.90 -0.79
N ILE A 13 6.12 -4.69 0.16
CA ILE A 13 5.97 -4.44 1.60
C ILE A 13 6.77 -3.20 1.98
N ARG A 14 7.99 -3.04 1.46
CA ARG A 14 8.78 -1.82 1.68
C ARG A 14 8.01 -0.59 1.18
N VAL A 15 7.51 -0.64 -0.04
CA VAL A 15 6.73 0.47 -0.62
C VAL A 15 5.45 0.71 0.17
N ALA A 16 4.74 -0.34 0.58
CA ALA A 16 3.54 -0.22 1.40
C ALA A 16 3.81 0.48 2.74
N SER A 17 4.90 0.11 3.43
CA SER A 17 5.29 0.77 4.69
C SER A 17 5.57 2.26 4.49
N PHE A 18 6.31 2.63 3.43
CA PHE A 18 6.58 4.03 3.11
C PHE A 18 5.32 4.82 2.75
N GLU A 19 4.50 4.28 1.84
CA GLU A 19 3.26 4.91 1.37
C GLU A 19 2.27 5.13 2.53
N VAL A 20 2.07 4.14 3.40
CA VAL A 20 1.20 4.28 4.58
C VAL A 20 1.77 5.30 5.56
N CYS A 21 3.08 5.33 5.79
CA CYS A 21 3.72 6.34 6.64
C CYS A 21 3.45 7.76 6.12
N LEU A 22 3.56 7.99 4.81
CA LEU A 22 3.27 9.29 4.18
C LEU A 22 1.78 9.66 4.26
N ILE A 23 0.88 8.67 4.18
CA ILE A 23 -0.56 8.90 4.38
C ILE A 23 -0.81 9.33 5.83
N LEU A 24 -0.26 8.59 6.80
CA LEU A 24 -0.42 8.89 8.23
C LEU A 24 0.11 10.29 8.57
N ASP A 25 1.30 10.65 8.09
CA ASP A 25 1.89 11.97 8.29
C ASP A 25 1.01 13.09 7.70
N ARG A 26 0.54 12.92 6.46
CA ARG A 26 -0.38 13.86 5.82
C ARG A 26 -1.71 14.01 6.58
N TRP A 27 -2.17 12.94 7.21
CA TRP A 27 -3.36 12.93 8.05
C TRP A 27 -3.07 13.37 9.49
N GLY A 28 -1.84 13.79 9.84
CA GLY A 28 -1.49 14.23 11.20
C GLY A 28 -1.46 13.11 12.24
N LEU A 29 -1.41 11.84 11.82
CA LEU A 29 -1.40 10.65 12.67
C LEU A 29 0.04 10.18 12.89
N SER A 30 0.84 10.96 13.62
CA SER A 30 2.28 10.75 13.77
C SER A 30 2.68 9.61 14.72
N SER A 31 1.74 9.09 15.53
CA SER A 31 2.00 7.97 16.44
C SER A 31 1.20 6.73 16.05
N VAL A 32 1.82 5.55 16.16
CA VAL A 32 1.14 4.25 15.92
C VAL A 32 -0.05 4.07 16.86
N ARG A 33 0.03 4.63 18.07
CA ARG A 33 -1.05 4.57 19.04
C ARG A 33 -2.27 5.37 18.54
N ASP A 34 -2.07 6.61 18.16
CA ASP A 34 -3.15 7.50 17.74
C ASP A 34 -3.74 7.03 16.41
N ALA A 35 -2.87 6.62 15.47
CA ALA A 35 -3.30 6.01 14.22
C ALA A 35 -4.14 4.74 14.43
N SER A 36 -3.74 3.88 15.39
CA SER A 36 -4.48 2.66 15.72
C SER A 36 -5.87 2.96 16.27
N GLU A 37 -5.96 3.90 17.19
CA GLU A 37 -7.22 4.31 17.82
C GLU A 37 -8.15 4.99 16.80
N PHE A 38 -7.61 5.93 16.02
CA PHE A 38 -8.36 6.67 15.01
C PHE A 38 -8.87 5.78 13.87
N LEU A 39 -8.03 4.89 13.35
CA LEU A 39 -8.39 4.02 12.23
C LEU A 39 -9.14 2.77 12.67
N GLY A 40 -9.20 2.45 13.96
CA GLY A 40 -9.73 1.18 14.45
C GLY A 40 -8.91 -0.04 13.98
N ILE A 41 -7.63 0.16 13.65
CA ILE A 41 -6.71 -0.87 13.17
C ILE A 41 -5.82 -1.31 14.33
N SER A 42 -5.56 -2.61 14.45
CA SER A 42 -4.68 -3.10 15.51
C SER A 42 -3.27 -2.51 15.41
N ARG A 43 -2.68 -2.13 16.55
CA ARG A 43 -1.29 -1.65 16.62
C ARG A 43 -0.33 -2.63 15.97
N GLN A 44 -0.56 -3.94 16.12
CA GLN A 44 0.24 -4.97 15.47
C GLN A 44 0.26 -4.83 13.95
N THR A 45 -0.89 -4.57 13.31
CA THR A 45 -0.96 -4.39 11.85
C THR A 45 -0.21 -3.13 11.42
N LEU A 46 -0.38 -2.02 12.16
CA LEU A 46 0.33 -0.78 11.86
C LEU A 46 1.84 -0.90 12.11
N SER A 47 2.27 -1.66 13.12
CA SER A 47 3.69 -1.91 13.38
C SER A 47 4.38 -2.67 12.24
N LYS A 48 3.66 -3.55 11.52
CA LYS A 48 4.18 -4.23 10.32
C LYS A 48 4.48 -3.26 9.17
N LEU A 49 3.80 -2.11 9.17
CA LEU A 49 3.93 -1.04 8.17
C LEU A 49 4.98 0.00 8.58
N ASN A 50 5.80 -0.27 9.59
CA ASN A 50 6.88 0.63 9.98
C ASN A 50 7.99 0.63 8.89
N PRO A 51 8.33 1.79 8.28
CA PRO A 51 9.39 1.86 7.27
C PRO A 51 10.78 1.46 7.76
N SER A 52 11.08 1.62 9.06
CA SER A 52 12.37 1.22 9.64
C SER A 52 12.51 -0.30 9.74
N HIS A 53 11.40 -1.00 9.94
CA HIS A 53 11.35 -2.46 10.13
C HIS A 53 10.10 -3.05 9.46
N PRO A 54 10.04 -3.05 8.11
CA PRO A 54 8.92 -3.63 7.38
C PRO A 54 8.84 -5.14 7.62
N ASP A 55 7.69 -5.61 8.06
CA ASP A 55 7.49 -7.01 8.43
C ASP A 55 7.03 -7.83 7.22
N GLY A 56 7.82 -8.83 6.84
CA GLY A 56 7.55 -9.74 5.72
C GLY A 56 6.26 -10.58 5.86
N SER A 57 5.67 -10.65 7.06
CA SER A 57 4.41 -11.34 7.33
C SER A 57 3.15 -10.49 7.05
N LEU A 58 3.32 -9.26 6.53
CA LEU A 58 2.20 -8.43 6.11
C LEU A 58 1.42 -9.09 4.96
N ARG A 59 0.10 -9.20 5.13
CA ARG A 59 -0.80 -9.70 4.08
C ARG A 59 -1.41 -8.55 3.29
N LEU A 60 -1.57 -8.74 1.98
CA LEU A 60 -2.26 -7.77 1.12
C LEU A 60 -3.68 -7.48 1.60
N GLU A 61 -4.40 -8.49 2.10
CA GLU A 61 -5.74 -8.32 2.68
C GLU A 61 -5.74 -7.34 3.86
N SER A 62 -4.74 -7.42 4.74
CA SER A 62 -4.60 -6.49 5.87
C SER A 62 -4.31 -5.08 5.40
N LEU A 63 -3.48 -4.92 4.37
CA LEU A 63 -3.21 -3.63 3.74
C LEU A 63 -4.47 -3.07 3.06
N ASP A 64 -5.21 -3.89 2.33
CA ASP A 64 -6.45 -3.49 1.66
C ASP A 64 -7.50 -3.01 2.66
N HIS A 65 -7.59 -3.67 3.83
CA HIS A 65 -8.45 -3.20 4.91
C HIS A 65 -8.03 -1.81 5.41
N VAL A 66 -6.73 -1.54 5.56
CA VAL A 66 -6.20 -0.21 5.91
C VAL A 66 -6.63 0.85 4.88
N TYR A 67 -6.49 0.56 3.59
CA TYR A 67 -6.91 1.47 2.53
C TYR A 67 -8.43 1.68 2.48
N ALA A 68 -9.21 0.64 2.72
CA ALA A 68 -10.67 0.73 2.78
C ALA A 68 -11.11 1.71 3.88
N ILE A 69 -10.48 1.64 5.07
CA ILE A 69 -10.73 2.56 6.17
C ILE A 69 -10.37 3.99 5.78
N PHE A 70 -9.17 4.24 5.23
CA PHE A 70 -8.81 5.58 4.77
C PHE A 70 -9.82 6.14 3.77
N LEU A 71 -10.17 5.38 2.74
CA LEU A 71 -11.14 5.80 1.71
C LEU A 71 -12.52 6.11 2.31
N HIS A 72 -12.96 5.33 3.30
CA HIS A 72 -14.22 5.55 4.00
C HIS A 72 -14.18 6.78 4.91
N LEU A 73 -13.03 7.11 5.48
CA LEU A 73 -12.85 8.27 6.37
C LEU A 73 -12.69 9.60 5.63
N VAL A 74 -12.31 9.60 4.34
CA VAL A 74 -12.12 10.84 3.57
C VAL A 74 -13.27 11.85 3.70
N PRO A 75 -14.56 11.48 3.59
CA PRO A 75 -15.67 12.45 3.71
C PRO A 75 -15.76 13.13 5.08
N PHE A 76 -15.30 12.45 6.13
CA PHE A 76 -15.34 12.89 7.52
C PHE A 76 -14.09 13.68 7.92
N TYR A 77 -12.94 13.37 7.30
CA TYR A 77 -11.66 13.98 7.62
C TYR A 77 -11.36 15.24 6.79
N PHE A 78 -11.80 15.27 5.53
CA PHE A 78 -11.48 16.35 4.60
C PHE A 78 -12.72 17.17 4.19
N PRO A 79 -12.56 18.49 4.01
CA PRO A 79 -13.60 19.33 3.43
C PRO A 79 -13.87 18.89 1.98
N GLU A 80 -15.10 19.11 1.51
CA GLU A 80 -15.59 18.59 0.23
C GLU A 80 -14.67 18.85 -0.97
N LYS A 81 -14.14 20.08 -1.06
CA LYS A 81 -13.19 20.52 -2.10
C LYS A 81 -11.89 19.70 -2.18
N GLU A 82 -11.49 19.04 -1.10
CA GLU A 82 -10.24 18.28 -1.00
C GLU A 82 -10.45 16.76 -1.11
N ARG A 83 -11.68 16.28 -0.90
CA ARG A 83 -12.00 14.84 -0.83
C ARG A 83 -11.55 14.07 -2.07
N GLU A 84 -11.87 14.59 -3.24
CA GLU A 84 -11.55 13.90 -4.50
C GLU A 84 -10.04 13.82 -4.75
N ALA A 85 -9.31 14.89 -4.43
CA ALA A 85 -7.86 14.90 -4.52
C ALA A 85 -7.24 13.87 -3.57
N GLU A 86 -7.76 13.75 -2.34
CA GLU A 86 -7.27 12.75 -1.39
C GLU A 86 -7.62 11.32 -1.83
N ARG A 87 -8.83 11.05 -2.33
CA ARG A 87 -9.18 9.73 -2.88
C ARG A 87 -8.22 9.31 -3.99
N ARG A 88 -7.87 10.22 -4.89
CA ARG A 88 -6.91 9.93 -5.98
C ARG A 88 -5.52 9.60 -5.44
N LYS A 89 -5.03 10.30 -4.43
CA LYS A 89 -3.74 9.99 -3.79
C LYS A 89 -3.75 8.59 -3.18
N LEU A 90 -4.82 8.25 -2.44
CA LEU A 90 -4.99 6.91 -1.85
C LEU A 90 -5.06 5.83 -2.93
N GLN A 91 -5.82 6.05 -4.00
CA GLN A 91 -5.95 5.12 -5.12
C GLN A 91 -4.62 4.91 -5.84
N TYR A 92 -3.89 6.00 -6.14
CA TYR A 92 -2.58 5.92 -6.81
C TYR A 92 -1.57 5.14 -5.95
N SER A 93 -1.52 5.46 -4.66
CA SER A 93 -0.68 4.77 -3.68
C SER A 93 -1.00 3.27 -3.61
N ARG A 94 -2.28 2.91 -3.54
CA ARG A 94 -2.73 1.50 -3.57
C ARG A 94 -2.37 0.81 -4.87
N SER A 95 -2.59 1.44 -6.02
CA SER A 95 -2.25 0.86 -7.34
C SER A 95 -0.76 0.56 -7.45
N ARG A 96 0.10 1.49 -7.04
CA ARG A 96 1.55 1.32 -7.04
C ARG A 96 2.00 0.11 -6.22
N ILE A 97 1.38 -0.14 -5.07
CA ILE A 97 1.68 -1.31 -4.24
C ILE A 97 1.21 -2.60 -4.92
N LEU A 98 0.02 -2.59 -5.53
CA LEU A 98 -0.52 -3.76 -6.23
C LEU A 98 0.33 -4.15 -7.45
N GLU A 99 0.82 -3.18 -8.21
CA GLU A 99 1.74 -3.41 -9.33
C GLU A 99 3.04 -4.10 -8.90
N LEU A 100 3.48 -3.88 -7.66
CA LEU A 100 4.67 -4.52 -7.10
C LEU A 100 4.37 -5.86 -6.43
N SER A 101 3.14 -6.06 -5.95
CA SER A 101 2.76 -7.27 -5.22
C SER A 101 2.35 -8.41 -6.14
N TYR A 102 1.79 -8.07 -7.31
CA TYR A 102 1.43 -9.04 -8.34
C TYR A 102 2.41 -8.99 -9.50
N ARG A 103 2.99 -10.15 -9.83
CA ARG A 103 3.65 -10.34 -11.12
C ARG A 103 2.62 -10.82 -12.13
N LEU A 104 2.49 -10.09 -13.24
CA LEU A 104 1.72 -10.59 -14.38
C LEU A 104 2.36 -11.90 -14.88
N PRO A 105 1.55 -12.92 -15.23
CA PRO A 105 2.08 -14.10 -15.89
C PRO A 105 2.79 -13.70 -17.18
N GLU A 106 3.96 -14.29 -17.43
CA GLU A 106 4.82 -13.95 -18.57
C GLU A 106 4.06 -13.92 -19.90
N LYS A 107 3.25 -14.95 -20.17
CA LYS A 107 2.43 -15.05 -21.38
C LYS A 107 1.45 -13.90 -21.56
N VAL A 108 0.93 -13.35 -20.46
CA VAL A 108 0.03 -12.19 -20.51
C VAL A 108 0.84 -10.93 -20.81
N ARG A 109 2.02 -10.78 -20.19
CA ARG A 109 2.94 -9.67 -20.44
C ARG A 109 3.39 -9.63 -21.90
N GLU A 110 3.93 -10.73 -22.42
CA GLU A 110 4.39 -10.86 -23.81
C GLU A 110 3.28 -10.53 -24.82
N ARG A 111 2.05 -11.01 -24.56
CA ARG A 111 0.90 -10.71 -25.42
C ARG A 111 0.61 -9.21 -25.45
N VAL A 112 0.59 -8.56 -24.29
CA VAL A 112 0.31 -7.12 -24.18
C VAL A 112 1.43 -6.28 -24.82
N GLU A 113 2.69 -6.67 -24.63
CA GLU A 113 3.84 -5.99 -25.23
C GLU A 113 3.84 -6.10 -26.75
N LYS A 114 3.49 -7.28 -27.29
CA LYS A 114 3.27 -7.49 -28.72
C LYS A 114 2.12 -6.66 -29.28
N GLU A 115 0.98 -6.59 -28.58
CA GLU A 115 -0.17 -5.77 -28.98
C GLU A 115 0.14 -4.26 -28.95
N ARG A 116 1.09 -3.83 -28.10
CA ARG A 116 1.54 -2.43 -28.00
C ARG A 116 2.70 -2.06 -28.94
N GLY A 117 3.23 -3.02 -29.70
CA GLY A 117 4.41 -2.80 -30.57
C GLY A 117 5.70 -2.51 -29.79
N ILE A 118 5.81 -3.03 -28.55
CA ILE A 118 6.98 -2.84 -27.68
C ILE A 118 8.02 -3.97 -27.89
N CYS A 119 7.65 -5.06 -28.57
CA CYS A 119 8.57 -6.11 -28.99
C CYS A 119 8.95 -5.90 -30.47
N ASP A 120 10.24 -5.66 -30.73
CA ASP A 120 10.89 -5.95 -32.03
C ASP A 120 11.17 -7.45 -32.16
#